data_AF-A0AAV7E7R6-F1
#
_entry.id   AF-A0AAV7E7R6-F1
#
_cell.length_a   1.000
_cell.length_b   1.000
_cell.length_c   1.000
_cell.angle_alpha   90.00
_cell.angle_beta   90.00
_cell.angle_gamma   90.00
#
_symmetry.space_group_name_H-M   'P 1'
#
loop_
_entity.id
_entity.type
_entity.pdbx_description
1 polymer ?
#
loop_
_entity_poly.entity_id
_entity_poly.type
_entity_poly.pdbx_seq_one_letter_code
_entity_poly.pdbx_strand_id
1 'polypeptide(L)'
;MSGASVEFSLPRRLRTEDIPQIVNDFTIDARNAIEAVFVCAGFNGVEILGAHGYLIEQCMKDQVNDRTDQYGGSMENRCRYALEIVVVSNEIGADRVGIRLSLC
;
A
#
# COMPACT_ATOMS: atom_id res chain seq x y z
N MET A 1 -27.65 -19.67 -3.54
CA MET A 1 -27.18 -18.33 -3.92
C MET A 1 -26.21 -18.50 -5.06
N SER A 2 -26.59 -18.04 -6.26
CA SER A 2 -25.73 -18.09 -7.45
C SER A 2 -24.58 -17.09 -7.26
N GLY A 3 -23.36 -17.59 -7.08
CA GLY A 3 -22.17 -16.73 -7.02
C GLY A 3 -21.88 -16.22 -8.41
N ALA A 4 -22.28 -14.99 -8.71
CA ALA A 4 -21.89 -14.33 -9.94
C ALA A 4 -20.36 -14.17 -9.96
N SER A 5 -19.70 -14.71 -10.98
CA SER A 5 -18.29 -14.44 -11.24
C SER A 5 -18.15 -12.94 -11.52
N VAL A 6 -17.53 -12.19 -10.61
CA VAL A 6 -17.17 -10.79 -10.85
C VAL A 6 -16.01 -10.80 -11.82
N GLU A 7 -16.21 -10.23 -13.01
CA GLU A 7 -15.16 -10.09 -14.00
C GLU A 7 -14.29 -8.88 -13.63
N PHE A 8 -12.98 -9.11 -13.45
CA PHE A 8 -12.03 -8.05 -13.11
C PHE A 8 -11.39 -7.50 -14.39
N SER A 9 -11.25 -6.18 -14.47
CA SER A 9 -10.50 -5.55 -15.56
C SER A 9 -9.03 -5.98 -15.51
N LEU A 10 -8.42 -6.17 -16.68
CA LEU A 10 -6.98 -6.43 -16.76
C LEU A 10 -6.20 -5.30 -16.08
N PRO A 11 -5.26 -5.62 -15.17
CA PRO A 11 -4.50 -4.60 -14.46
C PRO A 11 -3.56 -3.89 -15.43
N ARG A 12 -3.41 -2.57 -15.25
CA ARG A 12 -2.38 -1.78 -15.91
C ARG A 12 -1.18 -1.67 -14.97
N ARG A 13 0.02 -1.97 -15.48
CA ARG A 13 1.27 -1.71 -14.75
C ARG A 13 1.40 -0.22 -14.42
N LEU A 14 1.66 0.11 -13.16
CA LEU A 14 1.96 1.48 -12.72
C LEU A 14 3.24 1.99 -13.39
N ARG A 15 3.23 3.24 -13.86
CA ARG A 15 4.46 3.87 -14.33
C ARG A 15 5.31 4.26 -13.13
N THR A 16 6.62 4.25 -13.30
CA THR A 16 7.56 4.66 -12.25
C THR A 16 7.28 6.07 -11.74
N GLU A 17 6.85 6.96 -12.62
CA GLU A 17 6.43 8.34 -12.33
C GLU A 17 5.09 8.46 -11.59
N ASP A 18 4.24 7.42 -11.61
CA ASP A 18 2.95 7.42 -10.90
C ASP A 18 3.14 7.10 -9.40
N ILE A 19 4.21 6.37 -9.05
CA ILE A 19 4.43 5.84 -7.69
C ILE A 19 4.53 6.94 -6.63
N PRO A 20 5.31 8.03 -6.83
CA PRO A 20 5.40 9.09 -5.82
C PRO A 20 4.05 9.72 -5.46
N GLN A 21 3.15 9.86 -6.44
CA GLN A 21 1.81 10.39 -6.17
C GLN A 21 1.01 9.41 -5.30
N ILE A 22 1.06 8.11 -5.59
CA ILE A 22 0.33 7.11 -4.80
C ILE A 22 0.86 7.06 -3.36
N VAL A 23 2.18 7.15 -3.16
CA VAL A 23 2.78 7.23 -1.81
C VAL A 23 2.28 8.48 -1.07
N ASN A 24 2.18 9.61 -1.76
CA ASN A 24 1.62 10.83 -1.20
C ASN A 24 0.13 10.67 -0.85
N ASP A 25 -0.64 9.93 -1.64
CA ASP A 25 -2.06 9.65 -1.35
C ASP A 25 -2.21 8.86 -0.03
N PHE A 26 -1.36 7.85 0.23
CA PHE A 26 -1.32 7.17 1.54
C PHE A 26 -1.03 8.14 2.70
N THR A 27 -0.20 9.15 2.48
CA THR A 27 0.14 10.15 3.50
C THR A 27 -1.06 11.05 3.80
N ILE A 28 -1.74 11.51 2.75
CA ILE A 28 -2.97 12.31 2.88
C ILE A 28 -4.07 11.50 3.57
N ASP A 29 -4.27 10.25 3.17
CA ASP A 29 -5.29 9.36 3.74
C ASP A 29 -5.04 9.09 5.23
N ALA A 30 -3.79 8.88 5.62
CA ALA A 30 -3.43 8.70 7.02
C ALA A 30 -3.68 9.97 7.84
N ARG A 31 -3.29 11.15 7.33
CA ARG A 31 -3.60 12.44 7.98
C ARG A 31 -5.11 12.60 8.15
N ASN A 32 -5.87 12.37 7.09
CA ASN A 32 -7.33 12.46 7.12
C ASN A 32 -7.95 11.50 8.14
N ALA A 33 -7.43 10.28 8.28
CA ALA A 33 -7.90 9.31 9.26
C ALA A 33 -7.70 9.79 10.70
N ILE A 34 -6.56 10.41 11.00
CA ILE A 34 -6.29 11.00 12.32
C ILE A 34 -7.12 12.25 12.57
N GLU A 35 -7.25 13.12 11.56
CA GLU A 35 -7.93 14.41 11.64
C GLU A 35 -9.46 14.33 11.51
N ALA A 36 -10.04 13.15 11.27
CA ALA A 36 -11.48 12.99 11.11
C ALA A 36 -12.25 13.39 12.39
N VAL A 37 -12.63 14.68 12.50
CA VAL A 37 -13.35 15.27 13.64
C VAL A 37 -14.87 15.03 13.59
N PHE A 38 -15.43 14.73 12.41
CA PHE A 38 -16.88 14.51 12.25
C PHE A 38 -17.39 13.25 12.96
N VAL A 39 -16.50 12.32 13.28
CA VAL A 39 -16.73 11.27 14.28
C VAL A 39 -16.00 11.78 15.51
N CYS A 40 -16.67 12.00 16.64
CA CYS A 40 -16.07 12.61 17.85
C CYS A 40 -14.91 11.81 18.51
N ALA A 41 -14.26 10.92 17.77
CA ALA A 41 -13.11 10.09 18.09
C ALA A 41 -12.40 9.70 16.77
N GLY A 42 -11.48 10.54 16.28
CA GLY A 42 -10.61 10.19 15.14
C GLY A 42 -9.88 8.85 15.38
N PHE A 43 -9.42 8.19 14.31
CA PHE A 43 -8.77 6.89 14.44
C PHE A 43 -7.48 7.02 15.29
N ASN A 44 -7.20 6.02 16.12
CA ASN A 44 -5.97 5.99 16.93
C ASN A 44 -4.70 5.72 16.11
N GLY A 45 -4.86 5.23 14.89
CA GLY A 45 -3.79 4.90 13.98
C GLY A 45 -4.32 4.25 12.70
N VAL A 46 -3.39 3.85 11.84
CA VAL A 46 -3.67 3.21 10.55
C VAL A 46 -2.89 1.90 10.42
N GLU A 47 -3.49 0.93 9.72
CA GLU A 47 -2.81 -0.30 9.32
C GLU A 47 -2.63 -0.29 7.79
N ILE A 48 -1.37 -0.30 7.33
CA ILE A 48 -1.02 -0.42 5.92
C ILE A 48 -1.27 -1.88 5.50
N LEU A 49 -2.12 -2.06 4.50
CA LEU A 49 -2.47 -3.39 4.00
C LEU A 49 -1.45 -3.89 2.97
N GLY A 50 -0.42 -4.60 3.44
CA GLY A 50 0.61 -5.27 2.64
C GLY A 50 0.39 -6.78 2.44
N ALA A 51 -0.87 -7.23 2.39
CA ALA A 51 -1.26 -8.63 2.41
C ALA A 51 -2.42 -8.95 1.43
N HIS A 52 -2.84 -10.22 1.35
CA HIS A 52 -3.99 -10.73 0.59
C HIS A 52 -3.99 -10.48 -0.93
N GLY A 53 -2.82 -10.39 -1.54
CA GLY A 53 -2.63 -10.17 -2.97
C GLY A 53 -2.94 -8.75 -3.42
N TYR A 54 -3.07 -7.79 -2.50
CA TYR A 54 -3.24 -6.38 -2.84
C TYR A 54 -1.93 -5.73 -3.30
N LEU A 55 -2.01 -4.50 -3.80
CA LEU A 55 -0.95 -3.82 -4.56
C LEU A 55 0.44 -3.89 -3.93
N ILE A 56 0.55 -3.64 -2.62
CA ILE A 56 1.85 -3.68 -1.92
C ILE A 56 2.45 -5.09 -1.95
N GLU A 57 1.62 -6.13 -1.74
CA GLU A 57 2.08 -7.53 -1.83
C GLU A 57 2.40 -7.94 -3.27
N GLN A 58 1.63 -7.45 -4.25
CA GLN A 58 1.94 -7.66 -5.67
C GLN A 58 3.33 -7.12 -6.02
N CYS A 59 3.73 -5.97 -5.45
CA CYS A 59 5.07 -5.42 -5.62
C CYS A 59 6.15 -6.27 -4.92
N MET A 60 5.85 -6.86 -3.76
CA MET A 60 6.84 -7.65 -3.01
C MET A 60 7.10 -9.04 -3.60
N LYS A 61 6.07 -9.66 -4.21
CA LYS A 61 6.13 -11.03 -4.76
C LYS A 61 6.83 -11.07 -6.12
N ASP A 62 7.87 -11.89 -6.24
CA ASP A 62 8.62 -12.10 -7.49
C ASP A 62 7.82 -12.81 -8.59
N GLN A 63 6.84 -13.65 -8.21
CA GLN A 63 5.93 -14.31 -9.15
C GLN A 63 4.95 -13.35 -9.83
N VAL A 64 4.75 -12.15 -9.26
CA VAL A 64 3.79 -11.14 -9.76
C VAL A 64 4.51 -9.90 -10.29
N ASN A 65 5.54 -9.45 -9.58
CA ASN A 65 6.33 -8.28 -9.96
C ASN A 65 7.44 -8.65 -10.97
N ASP A 66 7.11 -8.47 -12.24
CA ASP A 66 7.98 -8.65 -13.39
C ASP A 66 8.65 -7.34 -13.86
N ARG A 67 8.76 -6.33 -12.98
CA ARG A 67 9.43 -5.06 -13.29
C ARG A 67 10.94 -5.22 -13.34
N THR A 68 11.56 -4.40 -14.18
CA THR A 68 13.03 -4.31 -14.35
C THR A 68 13.58 -2.94 -13.94
N ASP A 69 12.74 -2.06 -13.38
CA ASP A 69 13.12 -0.75 -12.86
C ASP A 69 13.45 -0.82 -11.36
N GLN A 70 13.58 0.33 -10.69
CA GLN A 70 13.94 0.39 -9.26
C GLN A 70 12.90 -0.23 -8.31
N TYR A 71 11.74 -0.65 -8.80
CA TYR A 71 10.68 -1.30 -8.01
C TYR A 71 10.55 -2.80 -8.29
N GLY A 72 11.46 -3.41 -9.06
CA GLY A 72 11.48 -4.85 -9.32
C GLY A 72 12.88 -5.46 -9.45
N GLY A 73 12.92 -6.74 -9.79
CA GLY A 73 14.17 -7.51 -9.85
C GLY A 73 14.61 -7.98 -8.46
N SER A 74 15.44 -7.21 -7.76
CA SER A 74 15.99 -7.61 -6.46
C SER A 74 14.95 -7.53 -5.33
N MET A 75 15.21 -8.22 -4.20
CA MET A 75 14.34 -8.15 -3.02
C MET A 75 14.21 -6.70 -2.51
N GLU A 76 15.32 -5.97 -2.45
CA GLU A 76 15.37 -4.58 -2.01
C GLU A 76 14.49 -3.67 -2.88
N ASN A 77 14.53 -3.86 -4.20
CA ASN A 77 13.70 -3.11 -5.13
C ASN A 77 12.22 -3.46 -4.98
N ARG A 78 11.88 -4.74 -4.78
CA ARG A 78 10.50 -5.17 -4.57
C ARG A 78 9.91 -4.66 -3.24
N CYS A 79 10.74 -4.57 -2.19
CA CYS A 79 10.34 -3.98 -0.91
C CYS A 79 10.31 -2.45 -0.92
N ARG A 80 10.94 -1.78 -1.90
CA ARG A 80 11.07 -0.32 -1.96
C ARG A 80 9.72 0.38 -1.85
N TYR A 81 8.72 -0.07 -2.61
CA TYR A 81 7.39 0.55 -2.60
C TYR A 81 6.71 0.47 -1.23
N ALA A 82 6.79 -0.68 -0.56
CA ALA A 82 6.26 -0.84 0.79
C ALA A 82 6.97 0.09 1.80
N LEU A 83 8.30 0.21 1.69
CA LEU A 83 9.10 1.06 2.56
C LEU A 83 8.80 2.55 2.34
N GLU A 84 8.59 2.98 1.09
CA GLU A 84 8.20 4.35 0.77
C GLU A 84 6.83 4.70 1.38
N ILE A 85 5.87 3.76 1.41
CA ILE A 85 4.57 3.98 2.08
C ILE A 85 4.72 4.07 3.59
N VAL A 86 5.57 3.23 4.20
CA VAL A 86 5.81 3.24 5.67
C VAL A 86 6.34 4.59 6.17
N VAL A 87 6.91 5.43 5.30
CA VAL A 87 7.31 6.81 5.62
C VAL A 87 6.14 7.66 6.13
N VAL A 88 4.89 7.26 5.91
CA VAL A 88 3.70 7.87 6.54
C VAL A 88 3.76 7.93 8.07
N SER A 89 4.55 7.05 8.69
CA SER A 89 4.87 7.11 10.12
C SER A 89 5.51 8.44 10.55
N ASN A 90 6.20 9.14 9.66
CA ASN A 90 6.75 10.47 9.94
C ASN A 90 5.65 11.55 10.02
N GLU A 91 4.52 11.34 9.35
CA GLU A 91 3.40 12.30 9.31
C GLU A 91 2.51 12.17 10.57
N ILE A 92 2.15 10.94 10.94
CA ILE A 92 1.15 10.69 12.01
C ILE A 92 1.72 10.09 13.30
N GLY A 93 3.02 9.81 13.34
CA GLY A 93 3.70 9.15 14.44
C GLY A 93 3.85 7.64 14.25
N ALA A 94 5.05 7.11 14.50
CA ALA A 94 5.35 5.69 14.30
C ALA A 94 4.58 4.76 15.25
N ASP A 95 4.16 5.24 16.42
CA ASP A 95 3.29 4.52 17.36
C ASP A 95 1.87 4.32 16.83
N ARG A 96 1.50 5.00 15.75
CA ARG A 96 0.16 4.99 15.14
C ARG A 96 0.12 4.28 13.79
N VAL A 97 1.20 3.64 13.36
CA VAL A 97 1.30 2.96 12.07
C VAL A 97 1.66 1.50 12.25
N GLY A 98 0.78 0.61 11.77
CA GLY A 98 1.05 -0.81 11.59
C GLY A 98 1.17 -1.17 10.11
N ILE A 99 1.81 -2.30 9.81
CA ILE A 99 1.74 -2.94 8.48
C ILE A 99 1.34 -4.40 8.63
N ARG A 100 0.37 -4.84 7.84
CA ARG A 100 -0.09 -6.23 7.80
C ARG A 100 0.49 -6.94 6.60
N LEU A 101 1.14 -8.07 6.82
CA LEU A 101 1.81 -8.87 5.79
C LEU A 101 1.29 -10.31 5.77
N SER A 102 1.23 -10.92 4.59
CA SER A 102 1.04 -12.36 4.40
C SER A 102 2.23 -12.92 3.62
N LEU A 103 3.21 -13.49 4.35
CA LEU A 103 4.49 -13.92 3.79
C LEU A 103 4.46 -15.35 3.19
N CYS A 104 3.30 -15.78 2.69
CA CYS A 104 3.08 -17.13 2.16
C CYS A 104 2.89 -17.13 0.64
#